data_AF-A0A518CJL8-F1
#
_entry.id   AF-A0A518CJL8-F1
#
_cell.length_a   1.000
_cell.length_b   1.000
_cell.length_c   1.000
_cell.angle_alpha   90.00
_cell.angle_beta   90.00
_cell.angle_gamma   90.00
#
_symmetry.space_group_name_H-M   'P 1'
#
loop_
_entity.id
_entity.type
_entity.pdbx_description
1 polymer ?
#
loop_
_entity_poly.entity_id
_entity_poly.type
_entity_poly.pdbx_seq_one_letter_code
_entity_poly.pdbx_strand_id
1 'polypeptide(L)' 'MPEHLETLATAIVDSCSQVHKELGPGLLESVYQACLCHELSLRNISFAQEVPFPVVY' A
#
# COMPACT_ATOMS: atom_id res chain seq x y z
N MET A 1 4.48 -20.08 -9.95
CA MET A 1 4.16 -19.19 -8.82
C MET A 1 2.75 -19.52 -8.34
N PRO A 2 2.47 -19.50 -7.03
CA PRO A 2 1.12 -19.75 -6.51
C PRO A 2 0.14 -18.69 -7.02
N GLU A 3 -1.02 -19.11 -7.56
CA GLU A 3 -2.03 -18.22 -8.16
C GLU A 3 -2.50 -17.12 -7.19
N HIS A 4 -2.71 -17.47 -5.92
CA HIS A 4 -3.13 -16.51 -4.89
C HIS A 4 -2.15 -15.34 -4.69
N LEU A 5 -0.84 -15.58 -4.85
CA LEU A 5 0.15 -14.52 -4.71
C LEU A 5 0.07 -13.52 -5.87
N GLU A 6 -0.17 -13.98 -7.09
CA GLU A 6 -0.36 -13.12 -8.26
C GLU A 6 -1.60 -12.24 -8.09
N THR A 7 -2.71 -12.81 -7.62
CA THR A 7 -3.94 -12.05 -7.35
C THR A 7 -3.72 -10.99 -6.27
N LEU A 8 -3.06 -11.35 -5.17
CA LEU A 8 -2.76 -10.41 -4.09
C LEU A 8 -1.82 -9.29 -4.55
N ALA A 9 -0.74 -9.64 -5.25
CA ALA A 9 0.20 -8.67 -5.79
C ALA A 9 -0.48 -7.70 -6.75
N THR A 10 -1.35 -8.20 -7.64
CA THR A 10 -2.14 -7.36 -8.56
C THR A 10 -3.01 -6.38 -7.78
N ALA A 11 -3.75 -6.83 -6.77
CA ALA A 11 -4.61 -5.97 -5.97
C ALA A 11 -3.83 -4.87 -5.21
N ILE A 12 -2.62 -5.17 -4.74
CA ILE A 12 -1.74 -4.20 -4.08
C ILE A 12 -1.25 -3.15 -5.10
N VAL A 13 -0.78 -3.59 -6.27
CA VAL A 13 -0.30 -2.68 -7.32
C VAL A 13 -1.43 -1.77 -7.83
N ASP A 14 -2.63 -2.32 -8.01
CA ASP A 14 -3.81 -1.54 -8.40
C ASP A 14 -4.17 -0.49 -7.35
N SER A 15 -4.07 -0.83 -6.06
CA SER A 15 -4.26 0.11 -4.95
C SER A 15 -3.25 1.27 -5.00
N CYS A 16 -1.96 0.97 -5.18
CA CYS A 16 -0.92 1.99 -5.34
C CYS A 16 -1.16 2.86 -6.58
N SER A 17 -1.59 2.25 -7.70
CA SER A 17 -1.92 2.98 -8.94
C SER A 17 -3.08 3.94 -8.71
N GLN A 18 -4.12 3.51 -7.99
CA GLN A 18 -5.28 4.35 -7.66
C GLN A 18 -4.85 5.56 -6.82
N VAL A 19 -4.10 5.35 -5.74
CA VAL A 19 -3.58 6.44 -4.90
C VAL A 19 -2.78 7.43 -5.74
N HIS A 20 -1.87 6.96 -6.59
CA HIS A 20 -1.05 7.84 -7.43
C HIS A 20 -1.87 8.62 -8.46
N LYS A 21 -2.89 7.99 -9.07
CA LYS A 21 -3.78 8.64 -10.04
C LYS A 21 -4.63 9.74 -9.40
N GLU A 22 -5.10 9.53 -8.17
CA GLU A 22 -5.93 10.50 -7.46
C GLU A 22 -5.14 11.67 -6.87
N LEU A 23 -3.99 11.38 -6.23
CA LEU A 23 -3.19 12.40 -5.54
C LEU A 23 -2.25 13.17 -6.48
N GLY A 24 -1.78 12.53 -7.55
CA GLY A 24 -0.66 13.03 -8.33
C GLY A 24 0.67 13.00 -7.55
N PRO A 25 1.79 13.43 -8.16
CA PRO A 25 3.12 13.43 -7.53
C PRO A 25 3.35 14.62 -6.58
N GLY A 26 4.31 14.48 -5.67
CA GLY A 26 4.88 15.61 -4.91
C GLY A 26 4.37 15.79 -3.47
N LEU A 27 3.55 14.85 -2.97
CA LEU A 27 3.10 14.85 -1.57
C LEU A 27 4.07 14.08 -0.65
N LEU A 28 3.91 14.28 0.66
CA LEU A 28 4.67 13.58 1.67
C LEU A 28 4.35 12.08 1.68
N GLU A 29 5.34 11.27 2.04
CA GLU A 29 5.19 9.82 2.20
C GLU A 29 4.04 9.45 3.13
N SER A 30 3.87 10.17 4.25
CA SER A 30 2.80 9.92 5.22
C SER A 30 1.40 10.05 4.61
N VAL A 31 1.22 10.94 3.62
CA VAL A 31 -0.05 11.09 2.90
C VAL A 31 -0.29 9.89 1.99
N TYR A 32 0.74 9.48 1.22
CA TYR A 32 0.65 8.27 0.40
C TYR A 32 0.38 7.02 1.23
N GLN A 33 1.05 6.87 2.38
CA GLN A 33 0.84 5.76 3.30
C GLN A 33 -0.61 5.73 3.80
N ALA A 34 -1.14 6.86 4.27
CA ALA A 34 -2.52 6.94 4.76
C ALA A 34 -3.53 6.58 3.68
N CYS A 35 -3.36 7.08 2.46
CA CYS A 35 -4.23 6.75 1.32
C CYS A 35 -4.10 5.28 0.89
N LEU A 36 -2.90 4.71 0.88
CA LEU A 36 -2.72 3.29 0.58
C LEU A 36 -3.38 2.40 1.64
N CYS A 37 -3.23 2.74 2.93
CA CYS A 37 -3.92 2.04 4.02
C CYS A 37 -5.44 2.09 3.85
N HIS A 38 -5.98 3.23 3.41
CA HIS A 38 -7.40 3.37 3.08
C HIS A 38 -7.80 2.43 1.92
N GLU A 39 -7.07 2.43 0.81
CA GLU A 39 -7.35 1.56 -0.35
C GLU A 39 -7.28 0.07 -0.02
N LEU A 40 -6.29 -0.35 0.78
CA LEU A 40 -6.16 -1.74 1.24
C LEU A 40 -7.30 -2.13 2.19
N SER A 41 -7.75 -1.21 3.04
CA SER A 41 -8.91 -1.43 3.94
C SER A 41 -10.20 -1.63 3.14
N LEU A 42 -10.44 -0.82 2.10
CA LEU A 42 -11.61 -0.97 1.22
C LEU A 42 -11.65 -2.34 0.51
N ARG A 43 -10.47 -2.90 0.23
CA ARG A 43 -10.30 -4.23 -0.41
C ARG A 43 -10.24 -5.38 0.59
N ASN A 44 -10.41 -5.12 1.89
CA ASN A 44 -10.27 -6.11 2.97
C ASN A 44 -8.92 -6.84 2.97
N ILE A 45 -7.86 -6.17 2.50
CA ILE A 45 -6.51 -6.71 2.55
C ILE A 45 -5.93 -6.41 3.93
N SER A 46 -5.42 -7.44 4.61
CA SER A 46 -4.77 -7.26 5.91
C SER A 46 -3.39 -6.64 5.75
N PHE A 47 -3.10 -5.60 6.53
CA PHE A 47 -1.80 -4.93 6.54
C PHE A 47 -1.44 -4.43 7.94
N ALA A 48 -0.16 -4.12 8.13
CA ALA A 48 0.33 -3.36 9.27
C ALA A 48 1.08 -2.14 8.75
N GLN A 49 0.97 -1.03 9.47
CA GLN A 49 1.65 0.22 9.13
C GLN A 49 2.60 0.62 10.26
N GLU A 50 3.67 1.34 9.93
CA GLU A 50 4.66 1.83 10.89
C GLU A 50 5.20 0.74 11.84
N VAL A 51 5.41 -0.47 11.30
CA VAL A 51 5.96 -1.58 12.08
C VAL A 51 7.36 -1.21 12.54
N PRO A 52 7.62 -1.17 13.86
CA PRO A 52 8.93 -0.79 14.38
C PRO A 52 9.98 -1.80 13.93
N PHE A 53 11.02 -1.31 13.26
CA PHE A 53 12.16 -2.12 12.84
C PHE A 53 13.43 -1.64 13.55
N PRO A 54 14.21 -2.53 14.19
CA PRO A 54 15.41 -2.13 14.91
C PRO A 54 16.47 -1.65 13.92
N VAL A 55 16.91 -0.41 14.07
CA VAL A 55 18.04 0.15 13.33
C VAL A 55 19.28 0.01 14.21
N VAL A 56 20.26 -0.77 13.74
CA VAL A 56 21.59 -0.87 14.35
C VAL A 56 22.55 -0.10 13.44
N TYR A 57 23.29 0.86 13.99
CA TYR A 57 24.28 1.69 13.29
C TYR A 57 25.69 1.34 13.75
#